data_AF-A0A0S8DR18-F1
#
_entry.id   AF-A0A0S8DR18-F1
#
_cell.length_a   1.000
_cell.length_b   1.000
_cell.length_c   1.000
_cell.angle_alpha   90.00
_cell.angle_beta   90.00
_cell.angle_gamma   90.00
#
_symmetry.space_group_name_H-M   'P 1'
#
loop_
_entity.id
_entity.type
_entity.pdbx_description
1 polymer ?
#
loop_
_entity_poly.entity_id
_entity_poly.type
_entity_poly.pdbx_seq_one_letter_code
_entity_poly.pdbx_strand_id
1 'polypeptide(L)'
;MLYLAKHHTVDDTDKLELLQRDAERGIARAQRLLANRYLRGRGVTKDEELAAQWMRAAAEQGLATAQRVYGELLESGTGVSANFTEAVRWYLRAAEQGDPEALAHLRRLVEAARSRRQPSPGTETS
;
A
#
# COMPACT_ATOMS: atom_id res chain seq x y z
N MET A 1 -0.60 45.59 -5.58
CA MET A 1 0.42 44.51 -5.63
C MET A 1 0.20 43.61 -4.41
N LEU A 2 -0.49 42.48 -4.58
CA LEU A 2 -0.87 41.56 -3.50
C LEU A 2 0.33 40.72 -3.02
N TYR A 3 0.66 40.84 -1.74
CA TYR A 3 1.73 40.09 -1.06
C TYR A 3 1.09 39.19 0.01
N LEU A 4 0.45 38.08 -0.40
CA LEU A 4 -0.26 37.19 0.54
C LEU A 4 -0.20 35.68 0.20
N ALA A 5 0.86 35.18 -0.43
CA ALA A 5 0.96 33.74 -0.72
C ALA A 5 2.37 33.13 -0.60
N LYS A 6 3.19 33.54 0.38
CA LYS A 6 4.55 32.97 0.56
C LYS A 6 4.88 32.33 1.91
N HIS A 7 3.91 32.10 2.79
CA HIS A 7 4.18 31.49 4.10
C HIS A 7 3.58 30.09 4.32
N HIS A 8 3.12 29.39 3.27
CA HIS A 8 2.58 28.02 3.40
C HIS A 8 3.10 27.00 2.37
N THR A 9 4.12 27.33 1.56
CA THR A 9 4.53 26.50 0.41
C THR A 9 5.99 26.08 0.38
N VAL A 10 6.93 26.88 0.88
CA VAL A 10 8.37 26.58 0.77
C VAL A 10 8.76 25.32 1.56
N ASP A 11 8.26 25.18 2.80
CA ASP A 11 8.61 24.04 3.68
C ASP A 11 8.01 22.71 3.19
N ASP A 12 6.82 22.72 2.59
CA ASP A 12 6.19 21.51 2.05
C ASP A 12 6.78 21.08 0.69
N THR A 13 7.22 22.04 -0.13
CA THR A 13 7.95 21.78 -1.38
C THR A 13 9.36 21.27 -1.09
N ASP A 14 10.11 21.89 -0.18
CA ASP A 14 11.46 21.45 0.21
C ASP A 14 11.43 20.02 0.80
N LYS A 15 10.40 19.71 1.61
CA LYS A 15 10.18 18.35 2.12
C LYS A 15 9.86 17.33 1.03
N LEU A 16 9.18 17.74 -0.05
CA LEU A 16 8.88 16.85 -1.17
C LEU A 16 10.14 16.56 -1.99
N GLU A 17 10.94 17.58 -2.31
CA GLU A 17 12.18 17.42 -3.05
C GLU A 17 13.18 16.54 -2.30
N LEU A 18 13.35 16.77 -0.99
CA LEU A 18 14.17 15.91 -0.15
C LEU A 18 13.66 14.47 -0.16
N LEU A 19 12.34 14.28 -0.05
CA LEU A 19 11.72 12.96 -0.06
C LEU A 19 11.93 12.23 -1.41
N GLN A 20 11.84 12.94 -2.54
CA GLN A 20 12.12 12.40 -3.87
C GLN A 20 13.58 11.95 -3.97
N ARG A 21 14.52 12.81 -3.58
CA ARG A 21 15.96 12.48 -3.61
C ARG A 21 16.29 11.26 -2.75
N ASP A 22 15.69 11.15 -1.57
CA ASP A 22 15.92 10.00 -0.69
C ASP A 22 15.27 8.72 -1.22
N ALA A 23 14.10 8.83 -1.86
CA ALA A 23 13.46 7.70 -2.53
C ALA A 23 14.27 7.19 -3.72
N GLU A 24 14.82 8.11 -4.53
CA GLU A 24 15.73 7.83 -5.65
C GLU A 24 17.04 7.18 -5.20
N ARG A 25 17.54 7.53 -4.01
CA ARG A 25 18.68 6.87 -3.37
C ARG A 25 18.37 5.48 -2.81
N GLY A 26 17.14 5.01 -2.95
CA GLY A 26 16.74 3.69 -2.52
C GLY A 26 16.30 3.61 -1.06
N ILE A 27 16.09 4.71 -0.34
CA ILE A 27 15.70 4.65 1.08
C ILE A 27 14.24 4.15 1.18
N ALA A 28 14.04 2.90 1.63
CA ALA A 28 12.71 2.26 1.68
C ALA A 28 11.63 3.11 2.38
N ARG A 29 11.99 3.77 3.49
CA ARG A 29 11.05 4.67 4.20
C ARG A 29 10.65 5.86 3.35
N ALA A 30 11.58 6.45 2.60
CA ALA A 30 11.30 7.56 1.70
C ALA A 30 10.43 7.12 0.53
N GLN A 31 10.74 5.98 -0.09
CA GLN A 31 9.92 5.39 -1.15
C GLN A 31 8.46 5.14 -0.70
N ARG A 32 8.25 4.53 0.47
CA ARG A 32 6.89 4.34 1.05
C ARG A 32 6.16 5.65 1.29
N LEU A 33 6.87 6.68 1.76
CA LEU A 33 6.28 7.99 2.02
C LEU A 33 5.95 8.72 0.72
N LEU A 34 6.81 8.64 -0.29
CA LEU A 34 6.59 9.22 -1.61
C LEU A 34 5.40 8.55 -2.31
N ALA A 35 5.33 7.22 -2.27
CA ALA A 35 4.16 6.46 -2.72
C ALA A 35 2.86 6.97 -2.05
N ASN A 36 2.87 7.22 -0.75
CA ASN A 36 1.72 7.79 -0.03
C ASN A 36 1.36 9.22 -0.47
N ARG A 37 2.33 10.03 -0.92
CA ARG A 37 2.04 11.35 -1.49
C ARG A 37 1.30 11.20 -2.82
N TYR A 38 1.80 10.32 -3.70
CA TYR A 38 1.19 10.03 -4.99
C TYR A 38 -0.20 9.37 -4.87
N LEU A 39 -0.42 8.44 -3.93
CA LEU A 39 -1.76 7.85 -3.70
C LEU A 39 -2.80 8.88 -3.27
N ARG A 40 -2.37 9.91 -2.51
CA ARG A 40 -3.28 10.90 -1.90
C ARG A 40 -3.31 12.24 -2.62
N GLY A 41 -2.48 12.44 -3.65
CA GLY A 41 -2.31 13.73 -4.31
C GLY A 41 -1.82 14.85 -3.37
N ARG A 42 -1.02 14.52 -2.35
CA ARG A 42 -0.57 15.51 -1.34
C ARG A 42 0.74 16.18 -1.75
N GLY A 43 0.63 17.40 -2.28
CA GLY A 43 1.79 18.17 -2.79
C GLY A 43 2.31 17.68 -4.14
N VAL A 44 1.67 16.66 -4.72
CA VAL A 44 1.94 16.12 -6.06
C VAL A 44 0.61 15.78 -6.72
N THR A 45 0.57 15.74 -8.06
CA THR A 45 -0.56 15.14 -8.78
C THR A 45 -0.73 13.69 -8.35
N LYS A 46 -1.97 13.28 -8.08
CA LYS A 46 -2.27 11.90 -7.72
C LYS A 46 -1.89 10.98 -8.88
N ASP A 47 -1.10 9.96 -8.60
CA ASP A 47 -0.64 8.96 -9.58
C ASP A 47 -0.55 7.60 -8.88
N GLU A 48 -1.55 6.76 -9.11
CA GLU A 48 -1.64 5.47 -8.43
C GLU A 48 -0.60 4.47 -8.96
N GLU A 49 -0.27 4.54 -10.25
CA GLU A 49 0.69 3.64 -10.89
C GLU A 49 2.11 3.92 -10.38
N LEU A 50 2.52 5.19 -10.41
CA LEU A 50 3.81 5.58 -9.87
C LEU A 50 3.90 5.32 -8.36
N ALA A 51 2.80 5.52 -7.63
CA ALA A 51 2.77 5.18 -6.22
C ALA A 51 2.98 3.68 -5.97
N ALA A 52 2.34 2.82 -6.76
CA ALA A 52 2.47 1.39 -6.61
C ALA A 52 3.89 0.91 -6.93
N GLN A 53 4.56 1.52 -7.93
CA GLN A 53 5.97 1.26 -8.22
C GLN A 53 6.89 1.60 -7.03
N TRP A 54 6.73 2.79 -6.43
CA TRP A 54 7.49 3.18 -5.24
C TRP A 54 7.17 2.32 -4.02
N MET A 55 5.90 1.95 -3.84
CA MET A 55 5.49 1.09 -2.74
C MET A 55 6.10 -0.31 -2.87
N ARG A 56 6.11 -0.85 -4.10
CA ARG A 56 6.78 -2.12 -4.43
C ARG A 56 8.27 -2.07 -4.12
N ALA A 57 8.97 -1.02 -4.53
CA ALA A 57 10.39 -0.85 -4.27
C ALA A 57 10.70 -0.85 -2.75
N ALA A 58 9.86 -0.18 -1.94
CA ALA A 58 9.99 -0.22 -0.49
C ALA A 58 9.68 -1.60 0.11
N ALA A 59 8.69 -2.31 -0.44
CA ALA A 59 8.29 -3.65 -0.01
C ALA A 59 9.37 -4.71 -0.30
N GLU A 60 10.02 -4.61 -1.47
CA GLU A 60 11.13 -5.48 -1.90
C GLU A 60 12.35 -5.34 -0.98
N GLN A 61 12.53 -4.18 -0.34
CA GLN A 61 13.57 -3.95 0.67
C GLN A 61 13.21 -4.49 2.07
N GLY A 62 12.07 -5.17 2.22
CA GLY A 62 11.70 -5.80 3.48
C GLY A 62 10.85 -4.93 4.41
N LEU A 63 10.52 -3.69 4.05
CA LEU A 63 9.75 -2.82 4.94
C LEU A 63 8.32 -3.37 5.14
N ALA A 64 8.04 -3.98 6.29
CA ALA A 64 6.77 -4.68 6.58
C ALA A 64 5.52 -3.84 6.24
N THR A 65 5.49 -2.57 6.65
CA THR A 65 4.39 -1.66 6.31
C THR A 65 4.21 -1.45 4.81
N ALA A 66 5.30 -1.40 4.02
CA ALA A 66 5.20 -1.28 2.57
C ALA A 66 4.77 -2.60 1.93
N GLN A 67 5.23 -3.74 2.45
CA GLN A 67 4.78 -5.06 2.00
C GLN A 67 3.27 -5.21 2.18
N ARG A 68 2.74 -4.86 3.36
CA ARG A 68 1.30 -4.87 3.59
C ARG A 68 0.57 -3.95 2.61
N VAL A 69 0.99 -2.69 2.48
CA VAL A 69 0.29 -1.74 1.60
C VAL A 69 0.39 -2.16 0.13
N TYR A 70 1.50 -2.71 -0.33
CA TYR A 70 1.60 -3.23 -1.69
C TYR A 70 0.67 -4.45 -1.89
N GLY A 71 0.51 -5.29 -0.85
CA GLY A 71 -0.52 -6.32 -0.81
C GLY A 71 -1.94 -5.75 -0.98
N GLU A 72 -2.26 -4.64 -0.32
CA GLU A 72 -3.55 -3.95 -0.48
C GLU A 72 -3.74 -3.43 -1.92
N LEU A 73 -2.70 -2.84 -2.51
CA LEU A 73 -2.76 -2.34 -3.90
C LEU A 73 -3.00 -3.48 -4.90
N LEU A 74 -2.38 -4.64 -4.70
CA LEU A 74 -2.62 -5.84 -5.50
C LEU A 74 -4.00 -6.46 -5.24
N GLU A 75 -4.52 -6.36 -4.02
CA GLU A 75 -5.87 -6.85 -3.71
C GLU A 75 -6.95 -5.98 -4.37
N SER A 76 -6.79 -4.66 -4.35
CA SER A 76 -7.77 -3.72 -4.93
C SER A 76 -7.57 -3.47 -6.43
N GLY A 77 -6.38 -3.72 -6.96
CA GLY A 77 -6.00 -3.32 -8.31
C GLY A 77 -5.74 -1.81 -8.45
N THR A 78 -5.36 -1.13 -7.37
CA THR A 78 -5.09 0.31 -7.37
C THR A 78 -3.67 0.60 -7.86
N GLY A 79 -3.54 1.19 -9.03
CA GLY A 79 -2.23 1.50 -9.63
C GLY A 79 -1.43 0.28 -10.12
N VAL A 80 -1.93 -0.94 -9.90
CA VAL A 80 -1.37 -2.20 -10.39
C VAL A 80 -2.49 -3.13 -10.78
N SER A 81 -2.23 -4.07 -11.69
CA SER A 81 -3.18 -5.14 -11.98
C SER A 81 -3.49 -5.95 -10.72
N ALA A 82 -4.77 -6.14 -10.44
CA ALA A 82 -5.19 -6.92 -9.28
C ALA A 82 -4.64 -8.35 -9.34
N ASN A 83 -4.01 -8.80 -8.26
CA ASN A 83 -3.44 -10.13 -8.15
C ASN A 83 -3.53 -10.61 -6.70
N PHE A 84 -4.64 -11.26 -6.38
CA PHE A 84 -4.92 -11.73 -5.03
C PHE A 84 -3.88 -12.74 -4.50
N THR A 85 -3.39 -13.64 -5.35
CA THR A 85 -2.37 -14.63 -4.97
C THR A 85 -1.07 -13.94 -4.56
N GLU A 86 -0.69 -12.89 -5.29
CA GLU A 86 0.51 -12.10 -4.95
C GLU A 86 0.28 -11.23 -3.71
N ALA A 87 -0.90 -10.63 -3.56
CA ALA A 87 -1.28 -9.89 -2.35
C ALA A 87 -1.10 -10.72 -1.08
N VAL A 88 -1.58 -11.98 -1.09
CA VAL A 88 -1.41 -12.92 0.03
C VAL A 88 0.07 -13.16 0.36
N ARG A 89 0.94 -13.29 -0.65
CA ARG A 89 2.38 -13.47 -0.43
C ARG A 89 3.01 -12.25 0.26
N TRP A 90 2.60 -11.04 -0.12
CA TRP A 90 3.08 -9.82 0.52
C TRP A 90 2.55 -9.66 1.95
N TYR A 91 1.28 -9.99 2.20
CA TYR A 91 0.73 -10.02 3.54
C TYR A 91 1.45 -11.03 4.45
N LEU A 92 1.79 -12.23 3.93
CA LEU A 92 2.56 -13.23 4.68
C LEU A 92 3.92 -12.68 5.11
N ARG A 93 4.67 -12.06 4.19
CA ARG A 93 5.97 -11.44 4.51
C ARG A 93 5.88 -10.34 5.57
N ALA A 94 4.83 -9.52 5.52
CA ALA A 94 4.61 -8.48 6.53
C ALA A 94 4.22 -9.09 7.89
N ALA A 95 3.37 -10.13 7.89
CA ALA A 95 2.93 -10.82 9.10
C ALA A 95 4.08 -11.61 9.77
N GLU A 96 4.99 -12.20 8.99
CA GLU A 96 6.22 -12.83 9.50
C GLU A 96 7.12 -11.85 10.27
N GLN A 97 7.04 -10.56 9.94
CA GLN A 97 7.72 -9.47 10.65
C GLN A 97 6.89 -8.88 11.81
N GLY A 98 5.73 -9.47 12.11
CA GLY A 98 4.86 -9.03 13.20
C GLY A 98 3.92 -7.88 12.87
N ASP A 99 3.66 -7.57 11.59
CA ASP A 99 2.64 -6.58 11.22
C ASP A 99 1.23 -7.11 11.55
N PRO A 100 0.51 -6.50 12.52
CA PRO A 100 -0.78 -7.00 12.99
C PRO A 100 -1.90 -6.76 11.99
N GLU A 101 -1.81 -5.72 11.18
CA GLU A 101 -2.79 -5.44 10.13
C GLU A 101 -2.68 -6.50 9.05
N ALA A 102 -1.47 -6.86 8.62
CA ALA A 102 -1.24 -7.93 7.65
C ALA A 102 -1.79 -9.28 8.15
N LEU A 103 -1.60 -9.59 9.43
CA LEU A 103 -2.19 -10.78 10.05
C LEU A 103 -3.72 -10.74 10.05
N ALA A 104 -4.33 -9.57 10.30
CA ALA A 104 -5.78 -9.40 10.24
C ALA A 104 -6.32 -9.59 8.82
N HIS A 105 -5.63 -9.08 7.80
CA HIS A 105 -5.96 -9.34 6.39
C HIS A 105 -5.96 -10.85 6.12
N LEU A 106 -4.88 -11.57 6.44
CA LEU A 106 -4.79 -13.02 6.24
C LEU A 106 -5.89 -13.80 6.96
N ARG A 107 -6.19 -13.46 8.22
CA ARG A 107 -7.27 -14.10 9.00
C ARG A 107 -8.62 -13.96 8.31
N ARG A 108 -8.95 -12.76 7.80
CA ARG A 108 -10.19 -12.53 7.05
C ARG A 108 -10.26 -13.40 5.79
N LEU A 109 -9.14 -13.57 5.08
CA LEU A 109 -9.09 -14.41 3.88
C LEU A 109 -9.31 -15.89 4.20
N VAL A 110 -8.69 -16.39 5.26
CA VAL A 110 -8.89 -17.77 5.74
C VAL A 110 -10.33 -17.99 6.17
N GLU A 111 -10.91 -17.06 6.91
CA GLU A 111 -12.29 -17.17 7.37
C GLU A 111 -13.28 -17.16 6.20
N ALA A 112 -13.11 -16.24 5.25
CA ALA A 112 -13.93 -16.19 4.05
C ALA A 112 -13.85 -17.48 3.22
N ALA A 113 -12.69 -18.14 3.18
CA ALA A 113 -12.54 -19.43 2.50
C ALA A 113 -13.25 -20.57 3.25
N ARG A 114 -13.26 -20.55 4.58
CA ARG A 114 -13.96 -21.53 5.42
C ARG A 114 -15.48 -21.40 5.26
N SER A 115 -16.02 -20.19 5.28
CA SER A 115 -17.46 -19.96 5.12
C SER A 115 -17.97 -20.42 3.75
N ARG A 116 -17.17 -20.29 2.68
CA ARG A 116 -17.53 -20.80 1.35
C ARG A 116 -17.49 -22.32 1.23
N ARG A 117 -16.79 -23.00 2.13
CA ARG A 117 -16.58 -24.45 2.07
C ARG A 117 -17.62 -25.25 2.85
N GLN A 118 -18.43 -24.60 3.68
CA GLN A 118 -19.58 -25.25 4.30
C GLN A 118 -20.80 -25.12 3.35
N PRO A 119 -21.25 -26.21 2.71
CA PRO A 119 -22.55 -26.19 2.03
C PRO A 119 -23.64 -25.97 3.08
N SER A 120 -24.62 -25.12 2.77
CA SER A 120 -25.80 -24.93 3.62
C SER A 120 -26.44 -26.28 3.92
N PRO A 121 -26.70 -26.63 5.20
CA PRO A 121 -27.46 -27.83 5.53
C PRO A 121 -28.92 -27.59 5.14
N GLY A 122 -29.31 -27.92 3.91
CA GLY A 122 -30.68 -27.61 3.46
C GLY A 122 -31.08 -27.88 2.01
N THR A 123 -30.32 -28.65 1.23
CA THR A 123 -30.81 -29.13 -0.08
C THR A 123 -30.88 -30.66 -0.09
N GLU A 124 -31.61 -31.22 0.87
CA GLU A 124 -32.27 -32.52 0.72
C GLU A 124 -33.77 -32.24 0.68
N THR A 125 -34.26 -31.82 -0.49
CA THR A 125 -35.69 -31.89 -0.79
C THR A 125 -36.03 -33.33 -1.14
N SER A 126 -36.91 -33.92 -0.33
CA SER A 126 -37.55 -35.23 -0.51
C SER A 126 -38.29 -35.37 -1.84
#